data_AF-A0A9D1XWZ3-F1
#
_entry.id   AF-A0A9D1XWZ3-F1
#
_cell.length_a   1.000
_cell.length_b   1.000
_cell.length_c   1.000
_cell.angle_alpha   90.00
_cell.angle_beta   90.00
_cell.angle_gamma   90.00
#
_symmetry.space_group_name_H-M   'P 1'
#
loop_
_entity.id
_entity.type
_entity.pdbx_description
1 polymer ?
#
loop_
_entity_poly.entity_id
_entity_poly.type
_entity_poly.pdbx_seq_one_letter_code
_entity_poly.pdbx_strand_id
1 'polypeptide(L)'
;MYTLHMILHYMRHYRRQYILLAVQMTLAFAIIFAVGSAKYSIDYQVAASDLPDRTSFIVSLHDDADRDALASLTADFVAAHSERNITVSDLGSMYIIESEQDLDDLYDEYAELLVPLYGTLTLSKQNQRDMLENEGVGVENISQILEFIAAIVTFVTTIGFIGYVMLFLIEREHDILAAYLCGAGLTRQIISTVIETASVGLISAVLGVALGSVLAPMLIIFGMSRTSLTITPQPAALLGILGTLLIIYIIPAIICIFRMRRFDPITAIRREEN
;
A
#
# COMPACT_ATOMS: atom_id res chain seq x y z
N MET A 1 -1.17 -9.13 41.73
CA MET A 1 -1.79 -7.79 41.84
C MET A 1 -0.76 -6.66 41.98
N TYR A 2 0.34 -6.83 42.74
CA TYR A 2 1.40 -5.81 42.87
C TYR A 2 2.16 -5.47 41.57
N THR A 3 2.29 -6.41 40.64
CA THR A 3 2.99 -6.20 39.35
C THR A 3 2.29 -5.17 38.46
N LEU A 4 0.96 -5.19 38.38
CA LEU A 4 0.20 -4.27 37.54
C LEU A 4 0.27 -2.82 38.05
N HIS A 5 0.26 -2.63 39.36
CA HIS A 5 0.31 -1.30 39.99
C HIS A 5 1.71 -0.68 39.87
N MET A 6 2.76 -1.50 39.98
CA MET A 6 4.14 -1.07 39.75
C MET A 6 4.36 -0.66 38.29
N ILE A 7 3.82 -1.44 37.32
CA ILE A 7 3.87 -1.11 35.89
C ILE A 7 3.14 0.22 35.60
N LEU A 8 1.95 0.43 36.17
CA LEU A 8 1.18 1.67 35.99
C LEU A 8 1.87 2.91 36.58
N HIS A 9 2.53 2.78 37.73
CA HIS A 9 3.30 3.86 38.34
C HIS A 9 4.56 4.18 37.51
N TYR A 10 5.22 3.15 36.99
CA TYR A 10 6.42 3.29 36.17
C TYR A 10 6.14 3.93 34.80
N MET A 11 5.05 3.51 34.13
CA MET A 11 4.59 4.12 32.89
C MET A 11 4.27 5.62 33.03
N ARG A 12 3.97 6.10 34.24
CA ARG A 12 3.73 7.53 34.50
C ARG A 12 5.01 8.36 34.47
N HIS A 13 6.15 7.80 34.92
CA HIS A 13 7.40 8.55 35.01
C HIS A 13 8.06 8.71 33.62
N TYR A 14 8.00 7.67 32.80
CA TYR A 14 8.58 7.64 31.44
C TYR A 14 7.54 7.89 30.33
N ARG A 15 6.37 8.41 30.69
CA ARG A 15 5.20 8.58 29.81
C ARG A 15 5.54 9.26 28.49
N ARG A 16 6.44 10.26 28.48
CA ARG A 16 6.80 11.00 27.26
C ARG A 16 7.53 10.13 26.25
N GLN A 17 8.46 9.29 26.70
CA GLN A 17 9.26 8.44 25.82
C GLN A 17 8.42 7.30 25.23
N TYR A 18 7.57 6.67 26.04
CA TYR A 18 6.63 5.63 25.58
C TYR A 18 5.61 6.19 24.58
N ILE A 19 5.09 7.39 24.81
CA ILE A 19 4.18 8.04 23.86
C ILE A 19 4.90 8.36 22.54
N LEU A 20 6.12 8.91 22.59
CA LEU A 20 6.89 9.21 21.38
C LEU A 20 7.16 7.94 20.57
N LEU A 21 7.54 6.84 21.21
CA LEU A 21 7.74 5.56 20.56
C LEU A 21 6.44 5.03 19.95
N ALA A 22 5.38 4.97 20.74
CA ALA A 22 4.09 4.46 20.29
C ALA A 22 3.58 5.27 19.10
N VAL A 23 3.72 6.60 19.12
CA VAL A 23 3.37 7.49 18.01
C VAL A 23 4.23 7.21 16.79
N GLN A 24 5.56 7.16 16.93
CA GLN A 24 6.46 6.90 15.80
C GLN A 24 6.17 5.53 15.17
N MET A 25 6.01 4.48 15.98
CA MET A 25 5.70 3.13 15.49
C MET A 25 4.34 3.09 14.81
N THR A 26 3.32 3.69 15.42
CA THR A 26 1.97 3.77 14.86
C THR A 26 1.97 4.49 13.51
N LEU A 27 2.70 5.60 13.40
CA LEU A 27 2.77 6.41 12.17
C LEU A 27 3.52 5.66 11.07
N ALA A 28 4.65 5.01 11.40
CA ALA A 28 5.37 4.16 10.47
C ALA A 28 4.50 2.99 9.96
N PHE A 29 3.80 2.31 10.85
CA PHE A 29 2.88 1.24 10.49
C PHE A 29 1.74 1.73 9.60
N ALA A 30 1.19 2.91 9.89
CA ALA A 30 0.15 3.49 9.07
C ALA A 30 0.63 3.81 7.65
N ILE A 31 1.85 4.33 7.50
CA ILE A 31 2.46 4.60 6.18
C ILE A 31 2.73 3.30 5.43
N ILE A 32 3.40 2.33 6.07
CA ILE A 32 3.71 1.03 5.44
C ILE A 32 2.42 0.34 5.00
N PHE A 33 1.38 0.38 5.83
CA PHE A 33 0.09 -0.20 5.51
C PHE A 33 -0.59 0.51 4.33
N ALA A 34 -0.59 1.85 4.32
CA ALA A 34 -1.20 2.62 3.26
C ALA A 34 -0.50 2.38 1.90
N VAL A 35 0.84 2.37 1.90
CA VAL A 35 1.64 2.10 0.71
C VAL A 35 1.48 0.65 0.22
N GLY A 36 1.52 -0.32 1.13
CA GLY A 36 1.31 -1.73 0.78
C GLY A 36 -0.10 -1.99 0.25
N SER A 37 -1.13 -1.36 0.82
CA SER A 37 -2.50 -1.47 0.34
C SER A 37 -2.67 -0.87 -1.05
N ALA A 38 -2.04 0.28 -1.32
CA ALA A 38 -2.03 0.91 -2.64
C ALA A 38 -1.41 -0.02 -3.69
N LYS A 39 -0.24 -0.62 -3.39
CA LYS A 39 0.41 -1.59 -4.29
C LYS A 39 -0.47 -2.79 -4.59
N TYR A 40 -1.02 -3.46 -3.57
CA TYR A 40 -1.88 -4.62 -3.79
C TYR A 40 -3.12 -4.28 -4.62
N SER A 41 -3.69 -3.09 -4.45
CA SER A 41 -4.83 -2.65 -5.28
C SER A 41 -4.44 -2.42 -6.74
N ILE A 42 -3.23 -1.93 -6.99
CA ILE A 42 -2.65 -1.76 -8.33
C ILE A 42 -2.42 -3.13 -8.96
N ASP A 43 -1.69 -4.02 -8.28
CA ASP A 43 -1.35 -5.35 -8.79
C ASP A 43 -2.62 -6.17 -9.07
N TYR A 44 -3.66 -6.02 -8.24
CA TYR A 44 -4.96 -6.66 -8.47
C TYR A 44 -5.70 -6.10 -9.68
N GLN A 45 -5.67 -4.78 -9.91
CA GLN A 45 -6.32 -4.19 -11.08
C GLN A 45 -5.60 -4.57 -12.38
N VAL A 46 -4.27 -4.64 -12.38
CA VAL A 46 -3.46 -5.11 -13.50
C VAL A 46 -3.65 -6.61 -13.75
N ALA A 47 -3.77 -7.42 -12.69
CA ALA A 47 -4.06 -8.85 -12.84
C ALA A 47 -5.52 -9.12 -13.27
N ALA A 48 -6.46 -8.26 -12.87
CA ALA A 48 -7.87 -8.35 -13.28
C ALA A 48 -8.13 -7.78 -14.69
N SER A 49 -7.18 -7.02 -15.26
CA SER A 49 -7.23 -6.57 -16.65
C SER A 49 -6.75 -7.63 -17.65
N ASP A 50 -6.71 -8.91 -17.27
CA ASP A 50 -6.64 -10.07 -18.18
C ASP A 50 -7.97 -10.21 -18.96
N LEU A 51 -8.42 -9.08 -19.52
CA LEU A 51 -9.52 -8.99 -20.45
C LEU A 51 -9.03 -9.55 -21.79
N PRO A 52 -9.87 -10.32 -22.51
CA PRO A 52 -9.52 -10.76 -23.86
C PRO A 52 -9.09 -9.55 -24.69
N ASP A 53 -8.12 -9.74 -25.59
CA ASP A 53 -7.52 -8.74 -26.47
C ASP A 53 -8.61 -8.06 -27.31
N ARG A 54 -9.30 -7.09 -26.72
CA ARG A 54 -10.44 -6.37 -27.28
C ARG A 54 -9.96 -5.00 -27.66
N THR A 55 -9.50 -4.92 -28.89
CA THR A 55 -9.28 -3.67 -29.58
C THR A 55 -10.65 -3.04 -29.83
N SER A 56 -10.77 -1.75 -29.49
CA SER A 56 -11.96 -0.96 -29.76
C SER A 56 -11.56 0.32 -30.48
N PHE A 57 -12.45 0.86 -31.30
CA PHE A 57 -12.27 2.22 -31.78
C PHE A 57 -13.55 3.00 -31.60
N ILE A 58 -13.37 4.28 -31.28
CA ILE A 58 -14.43 5.18 -30.92
C ILE A 58 -14.65 6.14 -32.07
N VAL A 59 -15.90 6.20 -32.51
CA VAL A 59 -16.35 7.13 -33.54
C VAL A 59 -17.26 8.13 -32.83
N SER A 60 -16.84 9.38 -32.74
CA SER A 60 -17.67 10.45 -32.18
C SER A 60 -18.15 11.41 -33.26
N LEU A 61 -19.42 11.75 -33.16
CA LEU A 61 -20.12 12.73 -34.00
C LEU A 61 -19.87 14.14 -33.46
N HIS A 62 -19.63 15.10 -34.36
CA HIS A 62 -19.75 16.52 -34.04
C HIS A 62 -21.22 16.95 -34.11
N ASP A 63 -21.60 18.03 -33.42
CA ASP A 63 -23.01 18.44 -33.17
C ASP A 63 -23.89 18.59 -34.43
N ASP A 64 -23.30 18.77 -35.62
CA ASP A 64 -23.99 18.97 -36.90
C ASP A 64 -23.99 17.72 -37.83
N ALA A 65 -23.51 16.57 -37.35
CA ALA A 65 -23.35 15.37 -38.16
C ALA A 65 -24.66 14.58 -38.35
N ASP A 66 -24.87 14.05 -39.56
CA ASP A 66 -26.05 13.23 -39.90
C ASP A 66 -25.97 11.86 -39.22
N ARG A 67 -26.65 11.74 -38.07
CA ARG A 67 -26.66 10.54 -37.23
C ARG A 67 -27.25 9.33 -37.97
N ASP A 68 -28.26 9.54 -38.80
CA ASP A 68 -28.93 8.45 -39.52
C ASP A 68 -28.01 7.86 -40.58
N ALA A 69 -27.22 8.72 -41.25
CA ALA A 69 -26.18 8.29 -42.17
C ALA A 69 -25.10 7.47 -41.46
N LEU A 70 -24.60 7.92 -40.30
CA LEU A 70 -23.60 7.15 -39.55
C LEU A 70 -24.17 5.80 -39.06
N ALA A 71 -25.39 5.79 -38.54
CA ALA A 71 -26.04 4.56 -38.08
C ALA A 71 -26.20 3.53 -39.21
N SER A 72 -26.60 3.97 -40.42
CA SER A 72 -26.69 3.08 -41.58
C SER A 72 -25.33 2.53 -42.00
N LEU A 73 -24.30 3.37 -42.00
CA LEU A 73 -22.96 3.02 -42.47
C LEU A 73 -22.26 2.07 -41.48
N THR A 74 -22.46 2.28 -40.17
CA THR A 74 -22.02 1.35 -39.13
C THR A 74 -22.77 0.02 -39.22
N ALA A 75 -24.08 0.01 -39.47
CA ALA A 75 -24.85 -1.22 -39.61
C ALA A 75 -24.43 -2.04 -40.84
N ASP A 76 -24.22 -1.38 -41.98
CA ASP A 76 -23.74 -2.01 -43.21
C ASP A 76 -22.32 -2.58 -43.03
N PHE A 77 -21.45 -1.86 -42.32
CA PHE A 77 -20.11 -2.31 -42.02
C PHE A 77 -20.08 -3.56 -41.11
N VAL A 78 -20.90 -3.57 -40.04
CA VAL A 78 -21.04 -4.73 -39.14
C VAL A 78 -21.60 -5.93 -39.89
N ALA A 79 -22.58 -5.70 -40.79
CA ALA A 79 -23.14 -6.76 -41.63
C ALA A 79 -22.11 -7.33 -42.61
N ALA A 80 -21.25 -6.48 -43.20
CA ALA A 80 -20.17 -6.90 -44.10
C ALA A 80 -19.09 -7.73 -43.36
N HIS A 81 -18.93 -7.51 -42.06
CA HIS A 81 -17.90 -8.13 -41.23
C HIS A 81 -18.45 -9.07 -40.15
N SER A 82 -19.61 -9.69 -40.38
CA SER A 82 -20.28 -10.56 -39.40
C SER A 82 -19.43 -11.75 -38.93
N GLU A 83 -18.40 -12.13 -39.71
CA GLU A 83 -17.46 -13.21 -39.38
C GLU A 83 -16.46 -12.83 -38.26
N ARG A 84 -16.30 -11.54 -37.95
CA ARG A 84 -15.28 -11.02 -37.01
C ARG A 84 -15.82 -10.68 -35.61
N ASN A 85 -17.01 -11.20 -35.24
CA ASN A 85 -17.64 -11.00 -33.92
C ASN A 85 -17.65 -9.54 -33.45
N ILE A 86 -18.05 -8.62 -34.34
CA ILE A 86 -18.06 -7.20 -34.02
C ILE A 86 -19.25 -6.85 -33.13
N THR A 87 -18.98 -6.16 -32.03
CA THR A 87 -20.04 -5.62 -31.16
C THR A 87 -20.06 -4.11 -31.26
N VAL A 88 -21.24 -3.52 -31.46
CA VAL A 88 -21.42 -2.06 -31.55
C VAL A 88 -22.29 -1.56 -30.41
N SER A 89 -21.78 -0.57 -29.68
CA SER A 89 -22.52 0.14 -28.65
C SER A 89 -22.82 1.57 -29.10
N ASP A 90 -24.11 1.93 -29.20
CA ASP A 90 -24.57 3.30 -29.46
C ASP A 90 -24.71 4.06 -28.12
N LEU A 91 -23.90 5.09 -27.94
CA LEU A 91 -23.88 6.00 -26.80
C LEU A 91 -24.37 7.41 -27.18
N GLY A 92 -25.26 7.51 -28.15
CA GLY A 92 -25.96 8.74 -28.55
C GLY A 92 -25.17 9.55 -29.58
N SER A 93 -24.02 10.11 -29.17
CA SER A 93 -23.10 10.85 -30.06
C SER A 93 -21.82 10.08 -30.35
N MET A 94 -21.76 8.81 -29.94
CA MET A 94 -20.57 7.98 -29.97
C MET A 94 -20.94 6.53 -30.30
N TYR A 95 -20.21 5.94 -31.24
CA TYR A 95 -20.26 4.51 -31.52
C TYR A 95 -18.94 3.89 -31.08
N ILE A 96 -19.03 2.85 -30.25
CA ILE A 96 -17.89 2.01 -29.88
C ILE A 96 -18.00 0.72 -30.67
N ILE A 97 -16.98 0.42 -31.45
CA ILE A 97 -16.89 -0.81 -32.24
C ILE A 97 -15.79 -1.67 -31.63
N GLU A 98 -16.17 -2.82 -31.07
CA GLU A 98 -15.27 -3.80 -30.47
C GLU A 98 -15.09 -4.99 -31.40
N SER A 99 -13.85 -5.47 -31.56
CA SER A 99 -13.56 -6.76 -32.19
C SER A 99 -12.56 -7.57 -31.37
N GLU A 100 -12.63 -8.88 -31.50
CA GLU A 100 -11.77 -9.87 -30.83
C GLU A 100 -10.52 -10.22 -31.66
N GLN A 101 -10.36 -9.62 -32.84
CA GLN A 101 -9.24 -9.83 -33.77
C GLN A 101 -8.47 -8.53 -34.04
N ASP A 102 -7.27 -8.67 -34.59
CA ASP A 102 -6.39 -7.56 -34.94
C ASP A 102 -7.12 -6.52 -35.80
N LEU A 103 -7.09 -5.28 -35.35
CA LEU A 103 -8.05 -4.24 -35.73
C LEU A 103 -7.40 -3.15 -36.59
N ASP A 104 -6.12 -3.31 -36.92
CA ASP A 104 -5.39 -2.37 -37.76
C ASP A 104 -6.02 -2.29 -39.16
N ASP A 105 -6.27 -3.45 -39.78
CA ASP A 105 -6.92 -3.53 -41.09
C ASP A 105 -8.38 -3.04 -41.04
N LEU A 106 -9.08 -3.33 -39.95
CA LEU A 106 -10.51 -3.00 -39.79
C LEU A 106 -10.73 -1.51 -39.51
N TYR A 107 -9.77 -0.88 -38.83
CA TYR A 107 -9.73 0.56 -38.62
C TYR A 107 -9.48 1.30 -39.93
N ASP A 108 -8.52 0.85 -40.74
CA ASP A 108 -8.20 1.49 -42.02
C ASP A 108 -9.36 1.37 -43.02
N GLU A 109 -10.00 0.20 -43.09
CA GLU A 109 -11.19 -0.02 -43.92
C GLU A 109 -12.39 0.81 -43.46
N TYR A 110 -12.63 0.90 -42.16
CA TYR A 110 -13.70 1.74 -41.63
C TYR A 110 -13.42 3.24 -41.80
N ALA A 111 -12.15 3.65 -41.65
CA ALA A 111 -11.72 5.01 -41.92
C ALA A 111 -11.96 5.39 -43.40
N GLU A 112 -11.67 4.48 -44.34
CA GLU A 112 -11.91 4.70 -45.76
C GLU A 112 -13.41 4.89 -46.08
N LEU A 113 -14.28 4.11 -45.43
CA LEU A 113 -15.74 4.24 -45.55
C LEU A 113 -16.27 5.56 -44.96
N LEU A 114 -15.58 6.12 -43.96
CA LEU A 114 -15.95 7.38 -43.33
C LEU A 114 -15.40 8.62 -44.05
N VAL A 115 -14.51 8.49 -45.05
CA VAL A 115 -13.97 9.59 -45.88
C VAL A 115 -15.03 10.60 -46.35
N PRO A 116 -16.25 10.21 -46.76
CA PRO A 116 -17.29 11.16 -47.16
C PRO A 116 -17.79 12.07 -46.02
N LEU A 117 -17.60 11.66 -44.76
CA LEU A 117 -18.07 12.34 -43.54
C LEU A 117 -16.94 12.95 -42.68
N TYR A 118 -15.67 12.90 -43.14
CA TYR A 118 -14.47 13.33 -42.38
C TYR A 118 -14.51 14.78 -41.85
N GLY A 119 -15.37 15.65 -42.39
CA GLY A 119 -15.54 17.02 -41.91
C GLY A 119 -16.36 17.16 -40.61
N THR A 120 -17.08 16.10 -40.22
CA THR A 120 -18.06 16.12 -39.11
C THR A 120 -17.86 15.00 -38.09
N LEU A 121 -16.85 14.15 -38.30
CA LEU A 121 -16.54 12.99 -37.47
C LEU A 121 -15.13 13.08 -36.92
N THR A 122 -14.97 12.65 -35.68
CA THR A 122 -13.66 12.36 -35.10
C THR A 122 -13.55 10.86 -34.88
N LEU A 123 -12.63 10.24 -35.63
CA LEU A 123 -12.28 8.84 -35.47
C LEU A 123 -11.08 8.74 -34.53
N SER A 124 -11.23 8.01 -33.43
CA SER A 124 -10.16 7.77 -32.47
C SER A 124 -9.98 6.26 -32.29
N LYS A 125 -8.82 5.76 -32.69
CA LYS A 125 -8.40 4.39 -32.36
C LYS A 125 -8.01 4.33 -30.89
N GLN A 126 -8.63 3.44 -30.12
CA GLN A 126 -8.31 3.25 -28.71
C GLN A 126 -8.13 1.77 -28.43
N ASN A 127 -6.92 1.29 -28.69
CA ASN A 127 -6.56 -0.07 -28.33
C ASN A 127 -6.51 -0.18 -26.80
N GLN A 128 -7.35 -1.06 -26.22
CA GLN A 128 -7.34 -1.30 -24.79
C GLN A 128 -5.96 -1.77 -24.33
N ARG A 129 -5.21 -2.48 -25.18
CA ARG A 129 -3.83 -2.88 -24.90
C ARG A 129 -2.86 -1.69 -24.88
N ASP A 130 -2.91 -0.78 -25.85
CA ASP A 130 -2.04 0.42 -25.84
C ASP A 130 -2.44 1.39 -24.72
N MET A 131 -3.72 1.46 -24.36
CA MET A 131 -4.17 2.14 -23.15
C MET A 131 -3.59 1.48 -21.91
N LEU A 132 -3.73 0.16 -21.76
CA LEU A 132 -3.23 -0.58 -20.61
C LEU A 132 -1.71 -0.66 -20.58
N GLU A 133 -1.01 -0.51 -21.69
CA GLU A 133 0.45 -0.49 -21.75
C GLU A 133 0.97 0.93 -21.46
N ASN A 134 0.33 1.98 -21.98
CA ASN A 134 0.66 3.36 -21.58
C ASN A 134 0.25 3.67 -20.14
N GLU A 135 -0.88 3.16 -19.67
CA GLU A 135 -1.30 3.23 -18.27
C GLU A 135 -0.50 2.25 -17.41
N GLY A 136 -0.22 1.05 -17.90
CA GLY A 136 0.51 -0.02 -17.19
C GLY A 136 1.97 0.29 -16.97
N VAL A 137 2.66 0.92 -17.93
CA VAL A 137 4.02 1.45 -17.73
C VAL A 137 3.99 2.58 -16.68
N GLY A 138 2.96 3.42 -16.67
CA GLY A 138 2.77 4.43 -15.61
C GLY A 138 2.51 3.81 -14.24
N VAL A 139 1.66 2.80 -14.19
CA VAL A 139 1.22 2.11 -12.97
C VAL A 139 2.33 1.24 -12.37
N GLU A 140 3.10 0.52 -13.20
CA GLU A 140 4.27 -0.25 -12.77
C GLU A 140 5.36 0.68 -12.21
N ASN A 141 5.64 1.80 -12.89
CA ASN A 141 6.58 2.81 -12.39
C ASN A 141 6.13 3.41 -11.04
N ILE A 142 4.83 3.70 -10.89
CA ILE A 142 4.27 4.18 -9.61
C ILE A 142 4.39 3.10 -8.53
N SER A 143 4.11 1.83 -8.86
CA SER A 143 4.26 0.69 -7.95
C SER A 143 5.71 0.55 -7.46
N GLN A 144 6.69 0.66 -8.36
CA GLN A 144 8.11 0.62 -8.01
C GLN A 144 8.54 1.80 -7.12
N ILE A 145 8.05 3.01 -7.39
CA ILE A 145 8.33 4.19 -6.56
C ILE A 145 7.74 4.01 -5.16
N LEU A 146 6.49 3.51 -5.06
CA LEU A 146 5.82 3.21 -3.80
C LEU A 146 6.61 2.16 -3.00
N GLU A 147 7.10 1.11 -3.65
CA GLU A 147 7.93 0.09 -3.02
C GLU A 147 9.25 0.66 -2.48
N PHE A 148 9.90 1.52 -3.25
CA PHE A 148 11.13 2.19 -2.82
C PHE A 148 10.89 3.11 -1.60
N ILE A 149 9.80 3.88 -1.59
CA ILE A 149 9.42 4.72 -0.46
C ILE A 149 9.10 3.85 0.77
N ALA A 150 8.35 2.76 0.60
CA ALA A 150 8.05 1.81 1.69
C ALA A 150 9.33 1.22 2.28
N ALA A 151 10.32 0.88 1.45
CA ALA A 151 11.60 0.38 1.90
C ALA A 151 12.36 1.42 2.74
N ILE A 152 12.40 2.69 2.30
CA ILE A 152 13.04 3.77 3.06
C ILE A 152 12.35 3.99 4.41
N VAL A 153 11.02 4.07 4.43
CA VAL A 153 10.25 4.27 5.66
C VAL A 153 10.48 3.12 6.63
N THR A 154 10.49 1.88 6.13
CA THR A 154 10.79 0.68 6.92
C THR A 154 12.19 0.76 7.53
N PHE A 155 13.18 1.17 6.75
CA PHE A 155 14.57 1.27 7.20
C PHE A 155 14.76 2.35 8.27
N VAL A 156 14.26 3.56 8.03
CA VAL A 156 14.34 4.69 9.00
C VAL A 156 13.62 4.34 10.30
N THR A 157 12.45 3.71 10.19
CA THR A 157 11.67 3.26 11.35
C THR A 157 12.45 2.23 12.16
N THR A 158 13.08 1.26 11.50
CA THR A 158 13.86 0.20 12.17
C THR A 158 15.05 0.79 12.94
N ILE A 159 15.81 1.70 12.33
CA ILE A 159 16.94 2.36 13.00
C ILE A 159 16.47 3.19 14.19
N GLY A 160 15.41 3.99 14.00
CA GLY A 160 14.83 4.78 15.09
C GLY A 160 14.36 3.90 16.25
N PHE A 161 13.75 2.75 15.94
CA PHE A 161 13.31 1.80 16.94
C PHE A 161 14.48 1.17 17.71
N ILE A 162 15.57 0.78 17.02
CA ILE A 162 16.78 0.26 17.67
C ILE A 162 17.37 1.31 18.62
N GLY A 163 17.49 2.56 18.17
CA GLY A 163 18.02 3.65 18.98
C GLY A 163 17.20 3.88 20.25
N TYR A 164 15.87 3.86 20.13
CA TYR A 164 14.98 3.92 21.28
C TYR A 164 15.17 2.72 22.22
N VAL A 165 15.14 1.49 21.69
CA VAL A 165 15.23 0.28 22.52
C VAL A 165 16.54 0.29 23.30
N MET A 166 17.64 0.76 22.72
CA MET A 166 18.91 0.90 23.43
C MET A 166 18.84 1.87 24.62
N LEU A 167 18.24 3.05 24.43
CA LEU A 167 18.05 4.03 25.52
C LEU A 167 17.13 3.48 26.60
N PHE A 168 16.00 2.91 26.19
CA PHE A 168 15.05 2.27 27.10
C PHE A 168 15.70 1.18 27.96
N LEU A 169 16.59 0.37 27.36
CA LEU A 169 17.30 -0.68 28.08
C LEU A 169 18.29 -0.14 29.10
N ILE A 170 19.00 0.95 28.78
CA ILE A 170 19.94 1.58 29.72
C ILE A 170 19.19 2.06 30.96
N GLU A 171 18.07 2.75 30.78
CA GLU A 171 17.24 3.19 31.89
C GLU A 171 16.69 1.99 32.69
N ARG A 172 16.24 0.95 31.99
CA ARG A 172 15.72 -0.27 32.60
C ARG A 172 16.78 -1.07 33.37
N GLU A 173 18.04 -1.03 32.94
CA GLU A 173 19.16 -1.70 33.63
C GLU A 173 19.36 -1.13 35.04
N HIS A 174 19.31 0.19 35.23
CA HIS A 174 19.39 0.83 36.54
C HIS A 174 18.24 0.42 37.46
N ASP A 175 17.04 0.35 36.90
CA ASP A 175 15.82 -0.02 37.60
C ASP A 175 15.81 -1.49 38.07
N ILE A 176 16.24 -2.38 37.18
CA ILE A 176 16.44 -3.81 37.45
C ILE A 176 17.46 -3.98 38.57
N LEU A 177 18.55 -3.21 38.53
CA LEU A 177 19.61 -3.27 39.55
C LEU A 177 19.12 -2.78 40.91
N ALA A 178 18.40 -1.65 40.97
CA ALA A 178 17.81 -1.15 42.20
C ALA A 178 16.84 -2.18 42.82
N ALA A 179 15.99 -2.79 42.01
CA ALA A 179 15.05 -3.79 42.49
C ALA A 179 15.73 -5.13 42.86
N TYR A 180 16.81 -5.51 42.18
CA TYR A 180 17.65 -6.65 42.55
C TYR A 180 18.31 -6.46 43.91
N LEU A 181 18.82 -5.25 44.19
CA LEU A 181 19.35 -4.87 45.51
C LEU A 181 18.29 -4.97 46.62
N CYS A 182 17.02 -4.75 46.29
CA CYS A 182 15.89 -4.99 47.21
C CYS A 182 15.44 -6.46 47.30
N GLY A 183 16.15 -7.40 46.67
CA GLY A 183 15.88 -8.84 46.75
C GLY A 183 14.94 -9.40 45.66
N ALA A 184 14.63 -8.63 44.61
CA ALA A 184 13.82 -9.13 43.51
C ALA A 184 14.63 -10.02 42.54
N GLY A 185 14.00 -11.08 42.03
CA GLY A 185 14.63 -12.00 41.08
C GLY A 185 14.82 -11.39 39.68
N LEU A 186 16.06 -11.41 39.20
CA LEU A 186 16.49 -10.81 37.93
C LEU A 186 15.75 -11.41 36.70
N THR A 187 15.58 -12.73 36.68
CA THR A 187 14.86 -13.44 35.61
C THR A 187 13.43 -12.95 35.44
N ARG A 188 12.73 -12.69 36.56
CA ARG A 188 11.33 -12.23 36.53
C ARG A 188 11.20 -10.83 35.95
N GLN A 189 12.19 -9.97 36.21
CA GLN A 189 12.21 -8.59 35.71
C GLN A 189 12.54 -8.54 34.22
N ILE A 190 13.48 -9.37 33.74
CA ILE A 190 13.75 -9.51 32.31
C ILE A 190 12.48 -9.97 31.58
N ILE A 191 11.82 -11.03 32.06
CA ILE A 191 10.59 -11.54 31.44
C ILE A 191 9.49 -10.47 31.44
N SER A 192 9.30 -9.76 32.55
CA SER A 192 8.31 -8.67 32.64
C SER A 192 8.58 -7.57 31.63
N THR A 193 9.85 -7.24 31.40
CA THR A 193 10.25 -6.21 30.43
C THR A 193 9.98 -6.66 29.00
N VAL A 194 10.29 -7.91 28.66
CA VAL A 194 9.99 -8.46 27.35
C VAL A 194 8.49 -8.45 27.07
N ILE A 195 7.67 -8.83 28.06
CA ILE A 195 6.20 -8.82 27.93
C ILE A 195 5.68 -7.39 27.75
N GLU A 196 6.19 -6.44 28.53
CA GLU A 196 5.79 -5.03 28.44
C GLU A 196 6.11 -4.46 27.07
N THR A 197 7.35 -4.61 26.61
CA THR A 197 7.77 -4.17 25.28
C THR A 197 6.87 -4.80 24.22
N ALA A 198 6.74 -6.14 24.20
CA ALA A 198 5.90 -6.85 23.25
C ALA A 198 4.44 -6.36 23.22
N SER A 199 3.87 -6.02 24.38
CA SER A 199 2.51 -5.49 24.45
C SER A 199 2.37 -4.11 23.79
N VAL A 200 3.37 -3.23 23.96
CA VAL A 200 3.41 -1.92 23.28
C VAL A 200 3.54 -2.08 21.77
N GLY A 201 4.35 -3.06 21.33
CA GLY A 201 4.47 -3.41 19.91
C GLY A 201 3.14 -3.85 19.31
N LEU A 202 2.45 -4.76 19.98
CA LEU A 202 1.17 -5.30 19.53
C LEU A 202 0.09 -4.21 19.48
N ILE A 203 0.01 -3.33 20.49
CA ILE A 203 -0.92 -2.20 20.49
C ILE A 203 -0.62 -1.24 19.34
N SER A 204 0.66 -0.92 19.11
CA SER A 204 1.07 -0.03 18.03
C SER A 204 0.75 -0.61 16.66
N ALA A 205 0.93 -1.93 16.46
CA ALA A 205 0.59 -2.61 15.22
C ALA A 205 -0.92 -2.53 14.91
N VAL A 206 -1.77 -2.79 15.91
CA VAL A 206 -3.23 -2.68 15.76
C VAL A 206 -3.64 -1.24 15.43
N LEU A 207 -3.10 -0.25 16.13
CA LEU A 207 -3.37 1.17 15.87
C LEU A 207 -2.85 1.61 14.49
N GLY A 208 -1.68 1.11 14.09
CA GLY A 208 -1.08 1.39 12.81
C GLY A 208 -1.90 0.85 11.64
N VAL A 209 -2.40 -0.38 11.74
CA VAL A 209 -3.32 -0.95 10.75
C VAL A 209 -4.63 -0.17 10.69
N ALA A 210 -5.20 0.18 11.85
CA ALA A 210 -6.41 0.98 11.91
C ALA A 210 -6.23 2.35 11.24
N LEU A 211 -5.16 3.08 11.57
CA LEU A 211 -4.86 4.38 10.97
C LEU A 211 -4.49 4.25 9.49
N GLY A 212 -3.71 3.24 9.12
CA GLY A 212 -3.36 2.95 7.74
C GLY A 212 -4.59 2.69 6.87
N SER A 213 -5.59 1.97 7.40
CA SER A 213 -6.85 1.71 6.69
C SER A 213 -7.65 2.98 6.42
N VAL A 214 -7.53 3.99 7.27
CA VAL A 214 -8.16 5.31 7.09
C VAL A 214 -7.34 6.19 6.14
N LEU A 215 -6.01 6.09 6.19
CA LEU A 215 -5.11 6.89 5.35
C LEU A 215 -5.02 6.39 3.91
N ALA A 216 -5.13 5.08 3.69
CA ALA A 216 -5.07 4.46 2.36
C ALA A 216 -6.05 5.10 1.34
N PRO A 217 -7.35 5.30 1.65
CA PRO A 217 -8.25 6.00 0.73
C PRO A 217 -7.97 7.50 0.64
N MET A 218 -7.41 8.14 1.68
CA MET A 218 -7.05 9.56 1.63
C MET A 218 -5.87 9.84 0.69
N LEU A 219 -5.01 8.86 0.44
CA LEU A 219 -3.91 8.97 -0.53
C LEU A 219 -4.42 9.27 -1.95
N ILE A 220 -5.63 8.82 -2.30
CA ILE A 220 -6.30 9.11 -3.57
C ILE A 220 -6.60 10.62 -3.70
N ILE A 221 -7.01 11.25 -2.59
CA ILE A 221 -7.36 12.68 -2.53
C ILE A 221 -6.12 13.56 -2.70
N PHE A 222 -4.97 13.14 -2.16
CA PHE A 222 -3.71 13.88 -2.25
C PHE A 222 -2.91 13.60 -3.54
N GLY A 223 -3.12 12.44 -4.16
CA GLY A 223 -2.28 11.94 -5.23
C GLY A 223 -2.79 12.15 -6.65
N MET A 224 -4.08 11.92 -6.94
CA MET A 224 -4.54 11.83 -8.33
C MET A 224 -6.01 12.17 -8.44
N SER A 225 -6.33 13.44 -8.68
CA SER A 225 -7.58 13.76 -9.38
C SER A 225 -7.44 13.23 -10.81
N ARG A 226 -8.11 12.10 -11.13
CA ARG A 226 -8.53 11.60 -12.47
C ARG A 226 -8.33 10.09 -12.70
N THR A 227 -7.77 9.32 -11.76
CA THR A 227 -7.75 7.85 -11.88
C THR A 227 -8.82 7.22 -10.99
N SER A 228 -9.63 6.32 -11.56
CA SER A 228 -10.67 5.53 -10.88
C SER A 228 -10.09 4.41 -9.99
N LEU A 229 -8.87 4.59 -9.50
CA LEU A 229 -8.15 3.62 -8.67
C LEU A 229 -8.78 3.59 -7.28
N THR A 230 -9.64 2.62 -7.05
CA THR A 230 -10.23 2.38 -5.72
C THR A 230 -9.24 1.57 -4.88
N ILE A 231 -8.53 2.24 -3.96
CA ILE A 231 -7.65 1.57 -3.00
C ILE A 231 -8.52 0.89 -1.94
N THR A 232 -8.79 -0.40 -2.15
CA THR A 232 -9.53 -1.23 -1.19
C THR A 232 -8.53 -2.04 -0.36
N PRO A 233 -8.57 -1.98 0.98
CA PRO A 233 -7.68 -2.78 1.81
C PRO A 233 -7.96 -4.26 1.61
N GLN A 234 -7.01 -4.97 0.99
CA GLN A 234 -7.12 -6.41 0.76
C GLN A 234 -6.55 -7.21 1.95
N PRO A 235 -7.19 -8.33 2.35
CA PRO A 235 -6.68 -9.19 3.43
C PRO A 235 -5.28 -9.75 3.17
N ALA A 236 -4.92 -9.99 1.90
CA ALA A 236 -3.60 -10.48 1.51
C ALA A 236 -2.50 -9.45 1.77
N ALA A 237 -2.77 -8.16 1.50
CA ALA A 237 -1.87 -7.06 1.83
C ALA A 237 -1.60 -7.00 3.33
N LEU A 238 -2.65 -7.23 4.13
CA LEU A 238 -2.57 -7.20 5.59
C LEU A 238 -1.58 -8.25 6.12
N LEU A 239 -1.58 -9.47 5.57
CA LEU A 239 -0.64 -10.53 5.95
C LEU A 239 0.81 -10.20 5.55
N GLY A 240 1.03 -9.72 4.33
CA GLY A 240 2.38 -9.33 3.87
C GLY A 240 2.97 -8.21 4.71
N ILE A 241 2.16 -7.20 5.03
CA ILE A 241 2.54 -6.11 5.92
C ILE A 241 2.84 -6.66 7.31
N LEU A 242 1.95 -7.46 7.91
CA LEU A 242 2.15 -8.04 9.24
C LEU A 242 3.48 -8.82 9.35
N GLY A 243 3.85 -9.55 8.29
CA GLY A 243 5.15 -10.24 8.20
C GLY A 243 6.33 -9.27 8.26
N THR A 244 6.32 -8.21 7.45
CA THR A 244 7.35 -7.16 7.50
C THR A 244 7.41 -6.49 8.86
N LEU A 245 6.26 -6.20 9.47
CA LEU A 245 6.19 -5.57 10.80
C LEU A 245 6.74 -6.49 11.90
N LEU A 246 6.48 -7.79 11.80
CA LEU A 246 7.04 -8.78 12.71
C LEU A 246 8.57 -8.77 12.66
N ILE A 247 9.17 -8.64 11.48
CA ILE A 247 10.64 -8.57 11.31
C ILE A 247 11.20 -7.32 11.98
N ILE A 248 10.59 -6.16 11.76
CA ILE A 248 10.98 -4.88 12.42
C ILE A 248 10.95 -5.02 13.94
N TYR A 249 10.05 -5.84 14.47
CA TYR A 249 9.88 -6.04 15.90
C TYR A 249 10.81 -7.10 16.50
N ILE A 250 11.01 -8.21 15.80
CA ILE A 250 11.82 -9.34 16.25
C ILE A 250 13.28 -8.95 16.35
N ILE A 251 13.83 -8.24 15.34
CA ILE A 251 15.27 -7.93 15.30
C ILE A 251 15.70 -7.16 16.57
N PRO A 252 15.03 -6.06 16.97
CA PRO A 252 15.44 -5.29 18.15
C PRO A 252 15.10 -5.99 19.46
N ALA A 253 14.03 -6.79 19.50
CA ALA A 253 13.72 -7.63 20.65
C ALA A 253 14.82 -8.69 20.89
N ILE A 254 15.36 -9.29 19.84
CA ILE A 254 16.49 -10.22 19.92
C ILE A 254 17.74 -9.50 20.45
N ILE A 255 18.04 -8.32 19.90
CA ILE A 255 19.16 -7.48 20.37
C ILE A 255 19.02 -7.17 21.87
N CYS A 256 17.81 -6.82 22.31
CA CYS A 256 17.47 -6.60 23.71
C CYS A 256 17.77 -7.83 24.58
N ILE A 257 17.30 -9.00 24.18
CA ILE A 257 17.48 -10.25 24.93
C ILE A 257 18.99 -10.59 25.06
N PHE A 258 19.75 -10.44 23.98
CA PHE A 258 21.19 -10.71 24.01
C PHE A 258 21.95 -9.73 24.90
N ARG A 259 21.56 -8.45 24.89
CA ARG A 259 22.17 -7.44 25.76
C ARG A 259 21.86 -7.71 27.23
N MET A 260 20.58 -7.93 27.57
CA MET A 260 20.16 -8.22 28.96
C MET A 260 20.79 -9.51 29.51
N ARG A 261 21.02 -10.52 28.68
CA ARG A 261 21.70 -11.76 29.10
C ARG A 261 23.16 -11.54 29.52
N ARG A 262 23.80 -10.49 29.04
CA ARG A 262 25.19 -10.14 29.39
C ARG A 262 25.29 -9.19 30.58
N PHE A 263 24.16 -8.76 31.13
CA PHE A 263 24.13 -7.87 32.28
C PHE A 263 24.47 -8.66 33.56
N ASP A 264 25.64 -8.40 34.14
CA ASP A 264 26.02 -8.90 35.46
C ASP A 264 25.80 -7.78 36.50
N PRO A 265 24.81 -7.91 37.40
CA PRO A 265 24.46 -6.87 38.37
C PRO A 265 25.63 -6.54 39.32
N ILE A 266 26.53 -7.48 39.60
CA ILE A 266 27.67 -7.26 40.49
C ILE A 266 28.68 -6.31 39.85
N THR A 267 28.95 -6.49 38.54
CA THR A 267 29.85 -5.61 37.80
C THR A 267 29.29 -4.21 37.61
N ALA A 268 27.96 -4.08 37.55
CA ALA A 268 27.30 -2.79 37.39
C ALA A 268 27.38 -1.93 38.67
N ILE A 269 27.18 -2.52 39.86
CA ILE A 269 27.36 -1.82 41.15
C ILE A 269 28.81 -1.30 41.30
N ARG A 270 29.80 -2.13 40.95
CA ARG A 270 31.22 -1.76 41.03
C ARG A 270 31.60 -0.61 40.09
N ARG A 271 30.79 -0.34 39.08
CA ARG A 271 31.00 0.74 38.10
C ARG A 271 30.42 2.08 38.57
N GLU A 272 29.47 2.08 39.50
CA GLU A 272 28.86 3.29 40.07
C GLU A 272 29.67 3.86 41.25
N GLU A 273 30.57 3.08 41.87
CA GLU A 273 31.42 3.51 42.99
C GLU A 273 32.74 4.21 42.57
N ASN A 274 33.08 4.22 41.26
CA ASN A 274 34.27 4.87 40.70
C ASN A 274 33.88 6.06 39.81
#